data_AF-A0A438DJC7-F1
#
_entry.id   AF-A0A438DJC7-F1
#
_cell.length_a   1.000
_cell.length_b   1.000
_cell.length_c   1.000
_cell.angle_alpha   90.00
_cell.angle_beta   90.00
_cell.angle_gamma   90.00
#
_symmetry.space_group_name_H-M   'P 1'
#
loop_
_entity.id
_entity.type
_entity.pdbx_description
1 polymer ?
#
loop_
_entity_poly.entity_id
_entity_poly.type
_entity_poly.pdbx_seq_one_letter_code
_entity_poly.pdbx_strand_id
1 'polypeptide(L)'
;MQEHPVCKGLDRFLYSNEWEQLFPQSLQEVLPRWTSDHWLIVLETNPFKWGPTPFRFENMWLQHPSFKESFGSWWREFQGDGWEGHKFMRKLQFLRAKLKEWNKTSFGDLIEREKSILLDLANFDSMEQEGGLSPELLIHRALRKGELKELILREEIH
;
A
#
# COMPACT_ATOMS: atom_id res chain seq x y z
N MET A 1 -1.34 21.36 -16.28
CA MET A 1 -0.69 21.69 -14.99
C MET A 1 -0.28 23.15 -15.04
N GLN A 2 -0.37 23.86 -13.92
CA GLN A 2 -0.04 25.28 -13.83
C GLN A 2 1.48 25.46 -13.94
N GLU A 3 1.96 26.40 -14.76
CA GLU A 3 3.40 26.60 -15.01
C GLU A 3 4.17 27.11 -13.78
N HIS A 4 3.47 27.76 -12.85
CA HIS A 4 4.02 28.27 -11.60
C HIS A 4 3.06 27.99 -10.43
N PRO A 5 3.10 26.77 -9.84
CA PRO A 5 2.24 26.43 -8.72
C PRO A 5 2.66 27.21 -7.46
N VAL A 6 1.69 27.81 -6.77
CA VAL A 6 1.90 28.42 -5.45
C VAL A 6 1.38 27.47 -4.38
N CYS A 7 2.29 26.89 -3.59
CA CYS A 7 1.91 25.96 -2.52
C CYS A 7 1.41 26.72 -1.28
N LYS A 8 0.22 26.35 -0.77
CA LYS A 8 -0.37 26.93 0.46
C LYS A 8 -0.93 25.81 1.36
N GLY A 9 -0.60 25.85 2.65
CA GLY A 9 -1.16 24.94 3.67
C GLY A 9 -2.53 25.41 4.13
N LEU A 10 -3.57 24.98 3.40
CA LEU A 10 -4.97 25.34 3.69
C LEU A 10 -5.68 24.29 4.57
N ASP A 11 -5.30 23.02 4.43
CA ASP A 11 -5.92 21.90 5.13
C ASP A 11 -5.43 21.80 6.59
N ARG A 12 -6.36 21.67 7.55
CA ARG A 12 -6.08 21.63 9.00
C ARG A 12 -7.10 20.77 9.74
N PHE A 13 -6.65 20.10 10.81
CA PHE A 13 -7.54 19.52 11.81
C PHE A 13 -7.74 20.49 12.96
N LEU A 14 -8.98 20.58 13.46
CA LEU A 14 -9.33 21.28 14.69
C LEU A 14 -9.90 20.24 15.66
N TYR A 15 -9.37 20.18 16.87
CA TYR A 15 -9.83 19.29 17.93
C TYR A 15 -9.84 20.01 19.28
N SER A 16 -10.61 19.49 20.23
CA SER A 16 -10.73 20.09 21.56
C SER A 16 -9.64 19.60 22.51
N ASN A 17 -9.45 20.30 23.63
CA ASN A 17 -8.50 19.91 24.66
C ASN A 17 -8.83 18.53 25.25
N GLU A 18 -10.12 18.19 25.35
CA GLU A 18 -10.58 16.88 25.82
C GLU A 18 -10.15 15.77 24.87
N TRP A 19 -10.15 16.04 23.55
CA TRP A 19 -9.69 15.08 22.54
C TRP A 19 -8.18 14.85 22.63
N GLU A 20 -7.40 15.91 22.82
CA GLU A 20 -5.94 15.81 23.01
C GLU A 20 -5.58 14.93 24.21
N GLN A 21 -6.33 15.05 25.31
CA GLN A 21 -6.14 14.21 26.50
C GLN A 21 -6.44 12.73 26.25
N LEU A 22 -7.43 12.44 25.39
CA LEU A 22 -7.79 11.06 25.00
C LEU A 22 -6.79 10.45 24.02
N PHE A 23 -6.19 11.28 23.14
CA PHE A 23 -5.27 10.85 22.10
C PHE A 23 -3.94 11.62 22.16
N PRO A 24 -3.19 11.52 23.27
CA PRO A 24 -1.98 12.33 23.50
C PRO A 24 -0.83 11.99 22.54
N GLN A 25 -0.98 10.91 21.77
CA GLN A 25 0.01 10.44 20.79
C GLN A 25 -0.45 10.69 19.35
N SER A 26 -1.45 11.54 19.12
CA SER A 26 -1.92 11.82 17.77
C SER A 26 -0.82 12.43 16.91
N LEU A 27 -0.60 11.88 15.71
CA LEU A 27 0.34 12.40 14.72
C LEU A 27 -0.41 12.87 13.48
N GLN A 28 -0.04 14.05 12.97
CA GLN A 28 -0.48 14.51 11.67
C GLN A 28 0.56 14.11 10.62
N GLU A 29 0.11 13.40 9.58
CA GLU A 29 0.92 13.02 8.44
C GLU A 29 0.36 13.63 7.15
N VAL A 30 1.25 13.95 6.21
CA VAL A 30 0.89 14.38 4.87
C VAL A 30 1.05 13.17 3.96
N LEU A 31 -0.04 12.74 3.31
CA LEU A 31 0.01 11.68 2.33
C LEU A 31 0.47 12.22 0.97
N PRO A 32 1.12 11.38 0.14
CA PRO A 32 1.44 11.72 -1.24
C PRO A 32 0.20 12.23 -1.98
N ARG A 33 0.39 12.99 -3.06
CA ARG A 33 -0.71 13.61 -3.82
C ARG A 33 -0.95 12.90 -5.16
N TRP A 34 -2.04 12.16 -5.26
CA TRP A 34 -2.26 11.18 -6.34
C TRP A 34 -3.10 11.83 -7.46
N THR A 35 -4.29 12.31 -7.10
CA THR A 35 -5.31 12.81 -8.03
C THR A 35 -5.79 14.24 -7.74
N SER A 36 -5.57 14.74 -6.52
CA SER A 36 -5.94 16.10 -6.10
C SER A 36 -4.80 17.08 -6.35
N ASP A 37 -5.12 18.38 -6.42
CA ASP A 37 -4.15 19.48 -6.29
C ASP A 37 -3.80 19.79 -4.83
N HIS A 38 -4.64 19.35 -3.88
CA HIS A 38 -4.38 19.35 -2.44
C HIS A 38 -3.56 18.13 -1.98
N TRP A 39 -2.74 18.32 -0.94
CA TRP A 39 -2.16 17.20 -0.19
C TRP A 39 -3.16 16.72 0.85
N LEU A 40 -3.40 15.40 0.86
CA LEU A 40 -4.26 14.80 1.88
C LEU A 40 -3.51 14.78 3.22
N ILE A 41 -4.11 15.38 4.25
CA ILE A 41 -3.60 15.29 5.63
C ILE A 41 -4.37 14.21 6.39
N VAL A 42 -3.66 13.43 7.21
CA VAL A 42 -4.24 12.39 8.04
C VAL A 42 -3.84 12.64 9.49
N LEU A 43 -4.79 12.46 10.40
CA LEU A 43 -4.55 12.49 11.84
C LEU A 43 -4.65 11.06 12.37
N GLU A 44 -3.51 10.46 12.70
CA GLU A 44 -3.42 9.11 13.26
C GLU A 44 -3.38 9.19 14.78
N THR A 45 -4.42 8.68 15.43
CA THR A 45 -4.57 8.69 16.90
C THR A 45 -3.79 7.59 17.61
N ASN A 46 -3.37 6.56 16.88
CA ASN A 46 -2.59 5.45 17.42
C ASN A 46 -1.45 5.08 16.45
N PRO A 47 -0.38 5.89 16.40
CA PRO A 47 0.70 5.70 15.44
C PRO A 47 1.53 4.43 15.70
N PHE A 48 1.42 3.87 16.90
CA PHE A 48 2.13 2.65 17.28
C PHE A 48 1.37 1.41 16.80
N LYS A 49 1.68 0.96 15.58
CA LYS A 49 1.23 -0.34 15.07
C LYS A 49 1.99 -1.45 15.79
N TRP A 50 1.36 -2.07 16.78
CA TRP A 50 1.93 -3.23 17.48
C TRP A 50 1.62 -4.54 16.75
N GLY A 51 2.65 -5.37 16.58
CA GLY A 51 2.53 -6.74 16.08
C GLY A 51 2.79 -6.90 14.57
N PRO A 52 2.98 -8.15 14.11
CA PRO A 52 3.21 -8.44 12.70
C PRO A 52 1.95 -8.10 11.89
N THR A 53 2.14 -7.47 10.73
CA THR A 53 1.05 -7.23 9.79
C THR A 53 0.34 -8.55 9.49
N PRO A 54 -1.00 -8.61 9.66
CA PRO A 54 -1.74 -9.82 9.35
C PRO A 54 -1.53 -10.18 7.87
N PHE A 55 -1.57 -11.48 7.58
CA PHE A 55 -1.58 -11.91 6.19
C PHE A 55 -2.87 -11.45 5.53
N ARG A 56 -2.74 -10.76 4.40
CA ARG A 56 -3.84 -10.36 3.55
C ARG A 56 -3.83 -11.20 2.29
N PHE A 57 -5.03 -11.49 1.81
CA PHE A 57 -5.22 -12.13 0.52
C PHE A 57 -5.27 -11.03 -0.53
N GLU A 58 -4.44 -11.10 -1.56
CA GLU A 58 -4.39 -10.07 -2.59
C GLU A 58 -5.31 -10.43 -3.76
N ASN A 59 -6.13 -9.48 -4.19
CA ASN A 59 -7.17 -9.72 -5.20
C ASN A 59 -6.60 -10.09 -6.56
N MET A 60 -5.47 -9.49 -6.94
CA MET A 60 -4.74 -9.84 -8.16
C MET A 60 -4.41 -11.33 -8.30
N TRP A 61 -4.33 -12.07 -7.18
CA TRP A 61 -4.08 -13.51 -7.23
C TRP A 61 -5.19 -14.22 -8.00
N LEU A 62 -6.44 -13.81 -7.81
CA LEU A 62 -7.60 -14.38 -8.51
C LEU A 62 -7.56 -14.14 -10.02
N GLN A 63 -6.89 -13.09 -10.46
CA GLN A 63 -6.74 -12.74 -11.88
C GLN A 63 -5.60 -13.51 -12.57
N HIS A 64 -4.68 -14.10 -11.80
CA HIS A 64 -3.57 -14.84 -12.38
C HIS A 64 -4.03 -16.20 -12.95
N PRO A 65 -3.75 -16.52 -14.23
CA PRO A 65 -4.29 -17.71 -14.89
C PRO A 65 -4.02 -19.03 -14.14
N SER A 66 -2.83 -19.17 -13.55
CA SER A 66 -2.43 -20.40 -12.85
C SER A 66 -2.89 -20.47 -11.38
N PHE A 67 -3.49 -19.42 -10.82
CA PHE A 67 -3.75 -19.35 -9.38
C PHE A 67 -4.67 -20.46 -8.89
N LYS A 68 -5.81 -20.67 -9.56
CA LYS A 68 -6.81 -21.66 -9.17
C LYS A 68 -6.24 -23.08 -9.16
N GLU A 69 -5.46 -23.43 -10.19
CA GLU A 69 -4.81 -24.73 -10.29
C GLU A 69 -3.74 -24.91 -9.21
N SER A 70 -2.88 -23.91 -9.05
CA SER A 70 -1.78 -23.92 -8.08
C SER A 70 -2.31 -24.03 -6.64
N PHE A 71 -3.30 -23.20 -6.29
CA PHE A 71 -3.96 -23.24 -4.97
C PHE A 71 -4.59 -24.61 -4.71
N GLY A 72 -5.29 -25.18 -5.69
CA GLY A 72 -5.88 -26.51 -5.57
C GLY A 72 -4.83 -27.60 -5.36
N SER A 73 -3.67 -27.48 -6.03
CA SER A 73 -2.53 -28.38 -5.85
C SER A 73 -1.96 -28.29 -4.43
N TRP A 74 -1.62 -27.08 -3.96
CA TRP A 74 -1.11 -26.85 -2.61
C TRP A 74 -2.10 -27.29 -1.52
N TRP A 75 -3.39 -27.11 -1.76
CA TRP A 75 -4.43 -27.58 -0.85
C TRP A 75 -4.41 -29.10 -0.68
N ARG A 76 -4.09 -29.87 -1.72
CA ARG A 76 -4.01 -31.35 -1.64
C ARG A 76 -2.63 -31.85 -1.20
N GLU A 77 -1.59 -31.06 -1.41
CA GLU A 77 -0.20 -31.37 -1.05
C GLU A 77 0.00 -31.50 0.46
N PHE A 78 -0.74 -30.72 1.26
CA PHE A 78 -0.59 -30.76 2.72
C PHE A 78 -1.07 -32.09 3.31
N GLN A 79 -0.14 -32.80 3.95
CA GLN A 79 -0.37 -33.94 4.82
C GLN A 79 0.01 -33.52 6.25
N GLY A 80 -0.92 -33.64 7.20
CA GLY A 80 -0.69 -33.20 8.57
C GLY A 80 -1.30 -34.15 9.60
N ASP A 81 -0.61 -34.25 10.74
CA ASP A 81 -0.99 -35.14 11.85
C ASP A 81 -1.71 -34.38 12.98
N GLY A 82 -2.36 -35.14 13.86
CA GLY A 82 -3.08 -34.64 15.03
C GLY A 82 -4.60 -34.58 14.83
N TRP A 83 -5.29 -33.77 15.64
CA TRP A 83 -6.73 -33.59 15.55
C TRP A 83 -7.10 -32.61 14.42
N GLU A 84 -8.34 -32.67 13.94
CA GLU A 84 -8.75 -32.01 12.69
C GLU A 84 -8.55 -30.50 12.67
N GLY A 85 -8.80 -29.79 13.77
CA GLY A 85 -8.54 -28.34 13.81
C GLY A 85 -7.06 -27.99 13.87
N HIS A 86 -6.21 -28.84 14.48
CA HIS A 86 -4.76 -28.67 14.38
C HIS A 86 -4.29 -28.86 12.92
N LYS A 87 -4.78 -29.89 12.25
CA LYS A 87 -4.52 -30.11 10.81
C LYS A 87 -4.94 -28.91 9.97
N PHE A 88 -6.14 -28.38 10.21
CA PHE A 88 -6.66 -27.21 9.52
C PHE A 88 -5.78 -25.97 9.72
N MET A 89 -5.39 -25.67 10.96
CA MET A 89 -4.51 -24.53 11.25
C MET A 89 -3.14 -24.66 10.58
N ARG A 90 -2.54 -25.85 10.61
CA ARG A 90 -1.26 -26.13 9.95
C ARG A 90 -1.37 -26.05 8.43
N LYS A 91 -2.50 -26.48 7.87
CA LYS A 91 -2.80 -26.36 6.44
C LYS A 91 -2.88 -24.89 5.99
N LEU A 92 -3.53 -24.03 6.77
CA LEU A 92 -3.56 -22.59 6.48
C LEU A 92 -2.17 -21.95 6.57
N GLN A 93 -1.35 -22.34 7.54
CA GLN A 93 0.05 -21.88 7.64
C GLN A 93 0.88 -22.32 6.43
N PHE A 94 0.70 -23.57 5.98
CA PHE A 94 1.34 -24.09 4.78
C PHE A 94 0.94 -23.31 3.52
N LEU A 95 -0.37 -23.08 3.32
CA LEU A 95 -0.88 -22.31 2.20
C LEU A 95 -0.38 -20.87 2.23
N ARG A 96 -0.32 -20.24 3.41
CA ARG A 96 0.25 -18.90 3.57
C ARG A 96 1.70 -18.86 3.09
N ALA A 97 2.51 -19.87 3.38
CA ALA A 97 3.90 -19.94 2.93
C ALA A 97 3.99 -20.08 1.40
N LYS A 98 3.22 -21.00 0.80
CA LYS A 98 3.14 -21.20 -0.66
C LYS A 98 2.68 -19.93 -1.38
N LEU A 99 1.65 -19.26 -0.84
CA LEU A 99 1.14 -18.00 -1.39
C LEU A 99 2.19 -16.89 -1.36
N LYS A 100 2.95 -16.76 -0.26
CA LYS A 100 4.02 -15.76 -0.17
C LYS A 100 5.14 -16.00 -1.18
N GLU A 101 5.56 -17.26 -1.31
CA GLU A 101 6.60 -17.65 -2.27
C GLU A 101 6.14 -17.40 -3.70
N TRP A 102 4.95 -17.91 -4.04
CA TRP A 102 4.36 -17.76 -5.37
C TRP A 102 4.12 -16.29 -5.72
N ASN A 103 3.61 -15.49 -4.77
CA ASN A 103 3.40 -14.05 -4.96
C ASN A 103 4.71 -13.35 -5.35
N LYS A 104 5.80 -13.66 -4.64
CA LYS A 104 7.13 -13.10 -4.94
C LYS A 104 7.61 -13.51 -6.33
N THR A 105 7.39 -14.75 -6.76
CA THR A 105 7.83 -15.21 -8.09
C THR A 105 6.95 -14.71 -9.23
N SER A 106 5.64 -14.54 -9.00
CA SER A 106 4.67 -14.16 -10.05
C SER A 106 4.50 -12.64 -10.19
N PHE A 107 4.57 -11.91 -9.09
CA PHE A 107 4.31 -10.46 -9.07
C PHE A 107 5.51 -9.64 -8.59
N GLY A 108 6.58 -10.28 -8.12
CA GLY A 108 7.72 -9.59 -7.51
C GLY A 108 7.42 -9.09 -6.10
N ASP A 109 8.26 -8.19 -5.62
CA ASP A 109 8.00 -7.48 -4.37
C ASP A 109 7.18 -6.21 -4.65
N LEU A 110 5.87 -6.37 -4.69
CA LEU A 110 4.94 -5.26 -4.94
C LEU A 110 5.03 -4.19 -3.85
N ILE A 111 5.31 -4.57 -2.61
CA ILE A 111 5.48 -3.63 -1.50
C ILE A 111 6.69 -2.74 -1.76
N GLU A 112 7.83 -3.32 -2.16
CA GLU A 112 9.00 -2.52 -2.51
C GLU A 112 8.79 -1.68 -3.78
N ARG A 113 8.03 -2.20 -4.75
CA ARG A 113 7.65 -1.42 -5.94
C ARG A 113 6.78 -0.23 -5.59
N GLU A 114 5.75 -0.42 -4.76
CA GLU A 114 4.88 0.65 -4.27
C GLU A 114 5.69 1.71 -3.53
N LYS A 115 6.53 1.30 -2.56
CA LYS A 115 7.42 2.21 -1.83
C LYS A 115 8.33 3.01 -2.76
N SER A 116 8.92 2.37 -3.77
CA SER A 116 9.78 3.05 -4.74
C SER A 116 9.01 4.10 -5.54
N ILE A 117 7.79 3.78 -5.98
CA ILE A 117 6.95 4.72 -6.72
C ILE A 117 6.54 5.90 -5.82
N LEU A 118 6.15 5.64 -4.57
CA LEU A 118 5.80 6.70 -3.61
C LEU A 118 7.00 7.61 -3.30
N LEU A 119 8.20 7.04 -3.19
CA LEU A 119 9.44 7.81 -2.99
C LEU A 119 9.75 8.71 -4.20
N ASP A 120 9.63 8.17 -5.42
CA ASP A 120 9.80 8.96 -6.65
C ASP A 120 8.80 10.13 -6.71
N LEU A 121 7.53 9.86 -6.36
CA LEU A 121 6.50 10.90 -6.32
C LEU A 121 6.78 11.97 -5.26
N ALA A 122 7.28 11.59 -4.08
CA ALA A 122 7.69 12.53 -3.04
C ALA A 122 8.88 13.40 -3.51
N ASN A 123 9.84 12.82 -4.22
CA ASN A 123 10.96 13.57 -4.80
C ASN A 123 10.48 14.59 -5.84
N PHE A 124 9.55 14.21 -6.72
CA PHE A 124 8.96 15.15 -7.68
C PHE A 124 8.17 16.26 -6.98
N ASP A 125 7.43 15.96 -5.91
CA ASP A 125 6.71 16.97 -5.13
C ASP A 125 7.69 17.97 -4.49
N SER A 126 8.84 17.50 -3.97
CA SER A 126 9.89 18.37 -3.42
C SER A 126 10.50 19.29 -4.48
N MET A 127 10.85 18.73 -5.65
CA MET A 127 11.41 19.51 -6.77
C MET A 127 10.43 20.56 -7.31
N GLU A 128 9.12 20.27 -7.30
CA GLU A 128 8.08 21.22 -7.70
C GLU A 128 8.01 22.42 -6.74
N GLN A 129 8.18 22.19 -5.43
CA GLN A 129 8.20 23.26 -4.43
C GLN A 129 9.42 24.19 -4.58
N GLU A 130 10.55 23.64 -4.99
CA GLU A 130 11.78 24.40 -5.26
C GLU A 130 11.79 25.06 -6.64
N GLY A 131 10.78 24.80 -7.49
CA GLY A 131 10.67 25.33 -8.85
C GLY A 131 11.57 24.64 -9.87
N GLY A 132 12.13 23.47 -9.54
CA GLY A 132 13.12 22.74 -10.34
C GLY A 132 12.56 21.67 -11.27
N LEU A 133 11.23 21.56 -11.43
CA LEU A 133 10.62 20.46 -12.16
C LEU A 133 10.64 20.70 -13.69
N SER A 134 11.47 19.95 -14.40
CA SER A 134 11.57 20.05 -15.86
C SER A 134 10.37 19.39 -16.58
N PRO A 135 10.09 19.76 -17.85
CA PRO A 135 9.05 19.11 -18.66
C PRO A 135 9.21 17.59 -18.80
N GLU A 136 10.45 17.10 -18.82
CA GLU A 136 10.75 15.66 -18.89
C GLU A 136 10.38 14.95 -17.57
N LEU A 137 10.69 15.56 -16.43
CA LEU A 137 10.32 15.02 -15.11
C LEU A 137 8.81 15.02 -14.89
N LEU A 138 8.07 15.97 -15.49
CA LEU A 138 6.60 15.96 -15.48
C LEU A 138 6.01 14.71 -16.16
N ILE A 139 6.61 14.28 -17.27
CA ILE A 139 6.19 13.05 -17.97
C ILE A 139 6.50 11.83 -17.09
N HIS A 140 7.69 11.77 -16.49
CA HIS A 140 8.05 10.69 -15.58
C HIS A 140 7.11 10.62 -14.36
N ARG A 141 6.75 11.76 -13.78
CA ARG A 141 5.79 11.84 -12.68
C ARG A 141 4.42 11.29 -13.11
N ALA A 142 3.93 11.65 -14.30
CA ALA A 142 2.67 11.12 -14.81
C ALA A 142 2.70 9.60 -15.01
N LEU A 143 3.81 9.06 -15.52
CA LEU A 143 4.01 7.62 -15.65
C LEU A 143 3.97 6.91 -14.29
N ARG A 144 4.72 7.43 -13.30
CA ARG A 144 4.73 6.88 -11.93
C ARG A 144 3.35 6.91 -11.28
N LYS A 145 2.58 7.99 -11.47
CA LYS A 145 1.18 8.06 -11.01
C LYS A 145 0.30 6.99 -11.68
N GLY A 146 0.52 6.73 -12.97
CA GLY A 146 -0.17 5.66 -13.69
C GLY A 146 0.15 4.28 -13.14
N GLU A 147 1.44 3.98 -12.90
CA GLU A 147 1.89 2.71 -12.31
C GLU A 147 1.28 2.49 -10.91
N LEU A 148 1.27 3.54 -10.06
CA LEU A 148 0.66 3.46 -8.73
C LEU A 148 -0.84 3.16 -8.82
N LYS A 149 -1.55 3.80 -9.74
CA LYS A 149 -2.99 3.57 -9.94
C LYS A 149 -3.27 2.14 -10.39
N GLU A 150 -2.43 1.59 -11.27
CA GLU A 150 -2.56 0.20 -11.70
C GLU A 150 -2.31 -0.78 -10.54
N LEU A 151 -1.32 -0.50 -9.68
CA LEU A 151 -1.06 -1.30 -8.47
C LEU A 151 -2.25 -1.27 -7.51
N ILE A 152 -2.80 -0.09 -7.21
CA ILE A 152 -3.96 0.05 -6.32
C ILE A 152 -5.18 -0.71 -6.90
N LEU A 153 -5.42 -0.60 -8.21
CA LEU A 153 -6.53 -1.32 -8.85
C LEU A 153 -6.40 -2.84 -8.75
N ARG A 154 -5.16 -3.37 -8.71
CA ARG A 154 -4.89 -4.79 -8.50
C ARG A 154 -5.18 -5.24 -7.06
N GLU A 155 -5.23 -4.31 -6.11
CA GLU A 155 -5.55 -4.53 -4.70
C GLU A 155 -7.05 -4.34 -4.39
N GLU A 156 -7.77 -3.50 -5.15
CA GLU A 156 -9.20 -3.20 -4.93
C GLU A 156 -10.17 -4.31 -5.42
N ILE A 157 -11.35 -4.39 -4.79
CA ILE A 157 -12.48 -5.26 -5.15
C ILE A 157 -13.38 -4.53 -6.17
N HIS A 158 -13.90 -5.25 -7.16
CA HIS A 158 -15.09 -4.84 -7.93
C HIS A 158 -16.31 -5.63 -7.48
#